data_AF-A0A7X9F8Z4-F1
#
_entry.id   AF-A0A7X9F8Z4-F1
#
_cell.length_a   1.000
_cell.length_b   1.000
_cell.length_c   1.000
_cell.angle_alpha   90.00
_cell.angle_beta   90.00
_cell.angle_gamma   90.00
#
_symmetry.space_group_name_H-M   'P 1'
#
loop_
_entity.id
_entity.type
_entity.pdbx_description
1 polymer ?
#
loop_
_entity_poly.entity_id
_entity_poly.type
_entity_poly.pdbx_seq_one_letter_code
_entity_poly.pdbx_strand_id
1 'polypeptide(L)'
;FTDKMFDGKHCSVKIYFATQAYADYNLKITFRSVSESYYKFKERQYAYLFSLKNDIFSGMSDPINLYSNIKGGYGIFAGYSSYEKTIAVSGK
;
A
#
# COMPACT_ATOMS: atom_id res chain seq x y z
N PHE A 1 2.94 12.42 -10.55
CA PHE A 1 3.73 11.72 -9.50
C PHE A 1 5.14 12.34 -9.48
N THR A 2 5.48 13.19 -8.50
CA THR A 2 6.73 14.00 -8.55
C THR A 2 7.36 14.14 -7.18
N ASP A 3 8.69 14.22 -7.12
CA ASP A 3 9.45 14.41 -5.88
C ASP A 3 9.43 15.85 -5.35
N LYS A 4 8.70 16.77 -5.99
CA LYS A 4 8.67 18.20 -5.66
C LYS A 4 8.40 18.54 -4.18
N MET A 5 7.72 17.65 -3.45
CA MET A 5 7.39 17.85 -2.03
C MET A 5 8.55 17.46 -1.08
N PHE A 6 9.50 16.65 -1.55
CA PHE A 6 10.57 16.06 -0.74
C PHE A 6 11.99 16.33 -1.28
N ASP A 7 12.11 16.85 -2.50
CA ASP A 7 13.38 17.13 -3.16
C ASP A 7 14.31 17.98 -2.29
N GLY A 8 15.47 17.41 -1.94
CA GLY A 8 16.50 18.02 -1.10
C GLY A 8 16.14 18.21 0.38
N LYS A 9 14.97 17.74 0.85
CA LYS A 9 14.48 17.96 2.22
C LYS A 9 14.54 16.71 3.07
N HIS A 10 15.07 16.84 4.28
CA HIS A 10 14.87 15.84 5.31
C HIS A 10 13.45 15.95 5.86
N CYS A 11 12.70 14.84 5.81
CA CYS A 11 11.39 14.73 6.43
C CYS A 11 11.41 13.69 7.57
N SER A 12 10.67 13.98 8.63
CA SER A 12 10.48 13.08 9.76
C SER A 12 9.03 12.62 9.79
N VAL A 13 8.81 11.32 9.74
CA VAL A 13 7.48 10.71 9.80
C VAL A 13 7.31 9.99 11.14
N LYS A 14 6.28 10.36 11.90
CA LYS A 14 5.89 9.62 13.10
C LYS A 14 4.96 8.48 12.70
N ILE A 15 5.38 7.25 12.96
CA ILE A 15 4.60 6.05 12.66
C ILE A 15 4.01 5.55 13.98
N TYR A 16 2.70 5.62 14.10
CA TYR A 16 1.96 5.01 15.19
C TYR A 16 1.46 3.64 14.75
N PHE A 17 1.66 2.64 15.57
CA PHE A 17 1.18 1.29 15.31
C PHE A 17 0.64 0.70 16.62
N ALA A 18 -0.48 0.00 16.54
CA ALA A 18 -1.03 -0.72 17.69
C ALA A 18 -0.28 -2.03 17.84
N THR A 19 0.19 -2.32 19.05
CA THR A 19 0.74 -3.64 19.40
C THR A 19 -0.08 -4.24 20.53
N GLN A 20 -0.40 -5.53 20.40
CA GLN A 20 -1.00 -6.34 21.46
C GLN A 20 0.05 -7.27 22.11
N ALA A 21 1.33 -7.11 21.76
CA ALA A 21 2.35 -8.10 22.05
C ALA A 21 2.97 -7.87 23.44
N TYR A 22 2.70 -8.80 24.36
CA TYR A 22 3.51 -9.07 25.55
C TYR A 22 4.84 -9.78 25.22
N ALA A 23 5.14 -9.93 23.93
CA ALA A 23 6.29 -10.66 23.40
C ALA A 23 7.04 -9.81 22.38
N ASP A 24 8.29 -10.16 22.13
CA ASP A 24 9.13 -9.51 21.13
C ASP A 24 8.53 -9.64 19.73
N TYR A 25 8.60 -8.58 18.93
CA TYR A 25 8.13 -8.58 17.55
C TYR A 25 9.02 -7.75 16.64
N ASN A 26 8.97 -8.07 15.34
CA ASN A 26 9.71 -7.37 14.30
C ASN A 26 8.79 -6.42 13.54
N LEU A 27 9.00 -5.11 13.70
CA LEU A 27 8.34 -4.09 12.91
C LEU A 27 9.06 -3.95 11.55
N LYS A 28 8.42 -4.41 10.48
CA LYS A 28 8.91 -4.29 9.11
C LYS A 28 8.29 -3.06 8.45
N ILE A 29 9.13 -2.09 8.12
CA ILE A 29 8.73 -0.83 7.47
C ILE A 29 9.28 -0.85 6.03
N THR A 30 8.39 -0.68 5.06
CA THR A 30 8.77 -0.60 3.65
C THR A 30 8.48 0.80 3.11
N PHE A 31 9.52 1.48 2.62
CA PHE A 31 9.41 2.72 1.87
C PHE A 31 9.40 2.39 0.38
N ARG A 32 8.40 2.89 -0.36
CA ARG A 32 8.28 2.64 -1.80
C ARG A 32 8.25 3.96 -2.57
N SER A 33 9.07 4.03 -3.61
CA SER A 33 8.87 4.98 -4.70
C SER A 33 8.15 4.24 -5.82
N VAL A 34 7.02 4.76 -6.28
CA VAL A 34 6.14 4.04 -7.22
C VAL A 34 5.88 4.91 -8.44
N SER A 35 5.54 4.32 -9.59
CA SER A 35 5.06 5.09 -10.72
C SER A 35 3.61 5.51 -10.52
N GLU A 36 3.15 6.50 -11.28
CA GLU A 36 1.74 6.92 -11.24
C GLU A 36 0.78 5.77 -11.57
N SER A 37 1.12 4.97 -12.59
CA SER A 37 0.35 3.79 -12.99
C SER A 37 0.28 2.74 -11.87
N TYR A 38 1.38 2.55 -11.11
CA TYR A 38 1.38 1.67 -9.95
C TYR A 38 0.43 2.19 -8.86
N TYR A 39 0.51 3.49 -8.54
CA TYR A 39 -0.34 4.12 -7.53
C TYR A 39 -1.82 3.98 -7.85
N LYS A 40 -2.23 4.36 -9.08
CA LYS A 40 -3.63 4.27 -9.54
C LYS A 40 -4.16 2.84 -9.50
N PHE A 41 -3.33 1.87 -9.85
CA PHE A 41 -3.69 0.46 -9.73
C PHE A 41 -3.90 0.05 -8.27
N LYS A 42 -2.95 0.35 -7.38
CA LYS A 42 -3.03 -0.06 -5.97
C LYS A 42 -4.22 0.56 -5.26
N GLU A 43 -4.52 1.83 -5.50
CA GLU A 43 -5.70 2.50 -4.96
C GLU A 43 -6.99 1.75 -5.32
N ARG A 44 -7.19 1.41 -6.60
CA ARG A 44 -8.36 0.64 -7.06
C ARG A 44 -8.35 -0.79 -6.52
N GLN A 45 -7.18 -1.41 -6.44
CA GLN A 45 -7.02 -2.75 -5.86
C GLN A 45 -7.42 -2.78 -4.39
N TYR A 46 -7.08 -1.77 -3.59
CA TYR A 46 -7.50 -1.72 -2.18
C TYR A 46 -9.02 -1.64 -2.05
N ALA A 47 -9.67 -0.80 -2.86
CA ALA A 47 -11.13 -0.72 -2.87
C ALA A 47 -11.77 -2.06 -3.27
N TYR A 48 -11.22 -2.73 -4.29
CA TYR A 48 -11.65 -4.07 -4.70
C TYR A 48 -11.47 -5.12 -3.60
N LEU A 49 -10.30 -5.18 -2.95
CA LEU A 49 -10.07 -6.13 -1.87
C LEU A 49 -10.96 -5.86 -0.65
N PHE A 50 -11.29 -4.59 -0.39
CA PHE A 50 -12.25 -4.22 0.65
C PHE A 50 -13.66 -4.66 0.27
N SER A 51 -14.05 -4.50 -1.00
CA SER A 51 -15.37 -4.90 -1.49
C SER A 51 -15.60 -6.42 -1.40
N LEU A 52 -14.54 -7.22 -1.52
CA LEU A 52 -14.58 -8.67 -1.32
C LEU A 52 -14.85 -9.12 0.12
N LYS A 53 -14.68 -8.23 1.11
CA LYS A 53 -14.99 -8.56 2.52
C LYS A 53 -16.48 -8.46 2.84
N ASN A 54 -17.28 -7.92 1.93
CA ASN A 54 -18.73 -7.86 2.10
C ASN A 54 -19.34 -9.22 1.77
N ASP A 55 -20.28 -9.63 2.60
CA ASP A 55 -21.07 -10.86 2.49
C ASP A 55 -22.49 -10.55 1.98
N ILE A 56 -23.26 -11.60 1.63
CA ILE A 56 -24.65 -11.55 1.20
C ILE A 56 -25.55 -10.77 2.18
N PHE A 57 -25.21 -10.75 3.47
CA PHE A 57 -25.97 -10.01 4.50
C PHE A 57 -25.58 -8.53 4.63
N SER A 58 -24.39 -8.13 4.13
CA SER A 58 -23.94 -6.73 4.13
C SER A 58 -24.14 -6.02 2.78
N GLY A 59 -24.70 -6.73 1.80
CA GLY A 59 -24.88 -6.26 0.42
C GLY A 59 -23.65 -6.52 -0.45
N MET A 60 -23.88 -7.01 -1.67
CA MET A 60 -22.82 -7.11 -2.68
C MET A 60 -22.36 -5.70 -3.08
N SER A 61 -21.05 -5.48 -3.08
CA SER A 61 -20.49 -4.25 -3.60
C SER A 61 -20.51 -4.23 -5.13
N ASP A 62 -20.64 -3.03 -5.69
CA ASP A 62 -20.53 -2.84 -7.14
C ASP A 62 -19.18 -3.33 -7.68
N PRO A 63 -19.14 -3.85 -8.92
CA PRO A 63 -17.90 -4.29 -9.54
C PRO A 63 -16.92 -3.12 -9.69
N ILE A 64 -15.73 -3.27 -9.10
CA ILE A 64 -14.68 -2.27 -9.13
C ILE A 64 -13.75 -2.54 -10.31
N ASN A 65 -13.74 -1.61 -11.27
CA ASN A 65 -12.80 -1.64 -12.38
C ASN A 65 -11.39 -1.31 -11.90
N LEU A 66 -10.46 -2.26 -12.10
CA LEU A 66 -9.04 -2.03 -11.87
C LEU A 66 -8.44 -1.17 -12.97
N TYR A 67 -7.50 -0.31 -12.59
CA TYR A 67 -6.76 0.52 -13.55
C TYR A 67 -5.88 -0.36 -14.45
N SER A 68 -5.88 -0.09 -15.75
CA SER A 68 -4.96 -0.68 -16.73
C SER A 68 -4.49 0.39 -17.72
N ASN A 69 -3.21 0.32 -18.10
CA ASN A 69 -2.62 1.09 -19.20
C ASN A 69 -2.19 0.22 -20.39
N ILE A 70 -2.49 -1.09 -20.35
CA ILE A 70 -2.27 -2.01 -21.46
C ILE A 70 -3.51 -2.01 -22.35
N LYS A 71 -3.32 -1.84 -23.66
CA LYS A 71 -4.39 -1.92 -24.66
C LYS A 71 -4.42 -3.31 -25.28
N GLY A 72 -5.61 -3.90 -25.40
CA GLY A 72 -5.79 -5.23 -26.00
C GLY A 72 -5.25 -6.40 -25.17
N GLY A 73 -5.02 -6.18 -23.86
CA GLY A 73 -4.50 -7.19 -22.95
C GLY A 73 -4.82 -6.89 -21.49
N TYR A 74 -4.30 -7.74 -20.60
CA TYR A 74 -4.52 -7.66 -19.17
C TYR A 74 -3.27 -7.16 -18.43
N GLY A 75 -3.49 -6.61 -17.24
CA GLY A 75 -2.43 -6.16 -16.35
C GLY A 75 -2.08 -4.68 -16.51
N ILE A 76 -0.96 -4.29 -15.91
CA ILE A 76 -0.46 -2.92 -15.93
C ILE A 76 1.03 -2.93 -16.26
N PHE A 77 1.49 -1.94 -17.01
CA PHE A 77 2.90 -1.61 -17.09
C PHE A 77 3.22 -0.53 -16.05
N ALA A 78 3.96 -0.89 -15.01
CA ALA A 78 4.27 0.00 -13.90
C ALA A 78 5.59 -0.37 -13.23
N GLY A 79 6.17 0.57 -12.49
CA GLY A 79 7.44 0.40 -11.79
C GLY A 79 7.36 0.83 -10.34
N TYR A 80 8.14 0.19 -9.49
CA TYR A 80 8.40 0.65 -8.13
C TYR A 80 9.82 0.27 -7.71
N SER A 81 10.36 1.03 -6.79
CA SER A 81 11.53 0.64 -5.99
C SER A 81 11.11 0.58 -4.53
N SER A 82 11.75 -0.29 -3.76
CA SER A 82 11.46 -0.47 -2.35
C SER A 82 12.73 -0.54 -1.52
N TYR A 83 12.72 0.19 -0.41
CA TYR A 83 13.67 0.02 0.67
C TYR A 83 12.93 -0.53 1.88
N GLU A 84 13.51 -1.52 2.54
CA GLU A 84 12.90 -2.19 3.67
C GLU A 84 13.82 -2.13 4.88
N LYS A 85 13.22 -1.85 6.04
CA LYS A 85 13.91 -1.86 7.33
C LYS A 85 13.08 -2.64 8.32
N THR A 86 13.72 -3.59 8.98
CA THR A 86 13.15 -4.35 10.10
C THR A 86 13.72 -3.81 11.40
N ILE A 87 12.84 -3.56 12.37
CA ILE A 87 13.17 -3.08 13.70
C ILE A 87 12.66 -4.14 14.68
N ALA A 88 13.57 -4.76 15.43
CA ALA A 88 13.20 -5.62 16.54
C ALA A 88 12.72 -4.75 17.70
N VAL A 89 11.53 -5.02 18.22
CA VAL A 89 10.95 -4.34 19.37
C VAL A 89 10.71 -5.37 20.45
N SER A 90 11.31 -5.15 21.61
CA SER A 90 11.09 -6.02 22.77
C SER A 90 9.71 -5.81 23.36
N GLY A 91 9.06 -6.92 23.73
CA GLY A 91 7.83 -6.89 24.52
C GLY A 91 8.08 -6.27 25.89
N LYS A 92 7.02 -5.74 26.51
CA LYS A 92 7.04 -5.33 27.92
C LYS A 92 6.49 -6.43 28.81
#